data_AF-A0A2W7JER0-F1
#
_entry.id   AF-A0A2W7JER0-F1
#
_cell.length_a   1.000
_cell.length_b   1.000
_cell.length_c   1.000
_cell.angle_alpha   90.00
_cell.angle_beta   90.00
_cell.angle_gamma   90.00
#
_symmetry.space_group_name_H-M   'P 1'
#
loop_
_entity.id
_entity.type
_entity.pdbx_description
1 polymer ?
#
loop_
_entity_poly.entity_id
_entity_poly.type
_entity_poly.pdbx_seq_one_letter_code
_entity_poly.pdbx_strand_id
1 'polypeptide(L)'
;MSALTAFVAINTYRASELARLILSGPDNIQGSFFGDRLLGYDGDDLIFGNDGNDTLKGGAGRDTLFGGNGGDWLSGDADDDTLDGGIGNDTLYGGSGRDLLRGGEGADQFWGEAGNDLLDGGIGDDSLYGGDGDDTLSGGSGNDIISGGPGFDTAAIHALRRQEAVTGNPVFSARLNGLEGSDALTSVEVLRFTDGWLSFDATGTAGSVQRLYGATLGRAPDPTGLGSWISAIEDHGLSLSATAQSFVASSEFQLRFGVPDNGGFIGLLYTNVLGRPADSSGQAYWTNLLQSGQLSRAGVVLGFSESSEMIAQTSARYQSGVWAPDPVAVDVVRYYHTVIDRQPDAGGLSYWIDRREQGLSLTQMSEAFVTSPEFQNRYGSLSNAGFVAQLYLNALDRPGDAGGIAYWDGLLDAGAITRADVVAGFAFSNEMTAAITPYVTDGVFFA
;
A
#
# COMPACT_ATOMS: atom_id res chain seq x y z
N MET A 1 -22.03 -17.03 30.35
CA MET A 1 -21.45 -18.30 29.88
C MET A 1 -19.98 -18.21 30.18
N SER A 2 -19.48 -19.11 31.03
CA SER A 2 -18.12 -19.10 31.55
C SER A 2 -17.13 -19.55 30.47
N ALA A 3 -16.13 -18.72 30.16
CA ALA A 3 -14.96 -19.12 29.40
C ALA A 3 -14.31 -20.33 30.10
N LEU A 4 -14.20 -21.44 29.38
CA LEU A 4 -13.56 -22.66 29.86
C LEU A 4 -12.06 -22.52 29.56
N THR A 5 -11.26 -22.10 30.53
CA THR A 5 -9.80 -22.10 30.40
C THR A 5 -9.32 -23.55 30.45
N ALA A 6 -9.03 -24.14 29.30
CA ALA A 6 -8.58 -25.52 29.20
C ALA A 6 -7.05 -25.58 29.30
N PHE A 7 -6.53 -25.90 30.49
CA PHE A 7 -5.13 -26.35 30.64
C PHE A 7 -5.03 -27.79 30.13
N VAL A 8 -4.46 -28.01 28.95
CA VAL A 8 -4.27 -29.37 28.39
C VAL A 8 -2.79 -29.70 28.27
N ALA A 9 -2.20 -30.23 29.34
CA ALA A 9 -0.95 -30.98 29.26
C ALA A 9 -1.26 -32.43 28.83
N ILE A 10 -1.09 -32.76 27.54
CA ILE A 10 -1.40 -34.10 27.00
C ILE A 10 -0.29 -35.09 27.39
N ASN A 11 -0.53 -35.88 28.44
CA ASN A 11 0.18 -37.14 28.65
C ASN A 11 -0.77 -38.34 28.42
N THR A 12 -0.43 -39.13 27.39
CA THR A 12 -0.86 -40.51 27.08
C THR A 12 -2.32 -40.80 26.67
N TYR A 13 -2.50 -40.94 25.34
CA TYR A 13 -3.36 -41.90 24.60
C TYR A 13 -4.69 -42.37 25.23
N ARG A 14 -5.79 -41.64 24.95
CA ARG A 14 -7.11 -42.14 24.43
C ARG A 14 -7.99 -40.95 23.96
N ALA A 15 -7.41 -40.01 23.20
CA ALA A 15 -7.99 -38.67 22.98
C ALA A 15 -8.82 -38.49 21.68
N SER A 16 -8.85 -39.44 20.74
CA SER A 16 -9.26 -39.15 19.36
C SER A 16 -10.75 -38.83 19.11
N GLU A 17 -11.67 -39.24 19.99
CA GLU A 17 -13.11 -38.97 19.83
C GLU A 17 -13.63 -37.86 20.76
N LEU A 18 -12.94 -37.57 21.86
CA LEU A 18 -13.28 -36.49 22.80
C LEU A 18 -12.57 -35.17 22.48
N ALA A 19 -11.38 -35.21 21.86
CA ALA A 19 -10.69 -33.99 21.40
C ALA A 19 -11.45 -33.26 20.28
N ARG A 20 -12.13 -34.01 19.40
CA ARG A 20 -12.92 -33.47 18.28
C ARG A 20 -14.21 -32.72 18.68
N LEU A 21 -14.66 -32.83 19.93
CA LEU A 21 -15.92 -32.20 20.39
C LEU A 21 -15.67 -30.95 21.27
N ILE A 22 -14.43 -30.68 21.67
CA ILE A 22 -14.08 -29.57 22.56
C ILE A 22 -13.30 -28.46 21.82
N LEU A 23 -12.66 -28.77 20.68
CA LEU A 23 -11.78 -27.88 19.93
C LEU A 23 -12.35 -27.58 18.52
N SER A 24 -13.64 -27.22 18.46
CA SER A 24 -14.34 -26.95 17.19
C SER A 24 -14.90 -25.52 17.13
N GLY A 25 -14.36 -24.64 17.95
CA GLY A 25 -14.71 -23.24 18.01
C GLY A 25 -13.59 -22.48 18.72
N PRO A 26 -13.68 -21.14 18.77
CA PRO A 26 -12.60 -20.28 19.25
C PRO A 26 -12.02 -20.71 20.61
N ASP A 27 -10.74 -21.04 20.62
CA ASP A 27 -9.98 -21.50 21.76
C ASP A 27 -8.93 -20.46 22.23
N ASN A 28 -8.55 -20.55 23.51
CA ASN A 28 -7.43 -19.79 24.06
C ASN A 28 -6.48 -20.76 24.74
N ILE A 29 -5.32 -20.97 24.11
CA ILE A 29 -4.34 -21.99 24.46
C ILE A 29 -3.07 -21.30 24.98
N GLN A 30 -2.60 -21.70 26.16
CA GLN A 30 -1.33 -21.24 26.71
C GLN A 30 -0.37 -22.42 26.91
N GLY A 31 0.83 -22.26 26.38
CA GLY A 31 2.01 -23.06 26.65
C GLY A 31 2.62 -22.78 28.01
N SER A 32 3.77 -23.38 28.23
CA SER A 32 4.53 -23.39 29.48
C SER A 32 5.84 -22.61 29.31
N PHE A 33 6.87 -22.94 30.07
CA PHE A 33 8.22 -22.35 29.89
C PHE A 33 9.19 -23.36 29.24
N PHE A 34 8.64 -24.37 28.58
CA PHE A 34 9.36 -25.45 27.93
C PHE A 34 8.79 -25.63 26.53
N GLY A 35 9.54 -26.29 25.64
CA GLY A 35 9.04 -26.61 24.31
C GLY A 35 7.73 -27.39 24.33
N ASP A 36 6.70 -26.77 23.78
CA ASP A 36 5.31 -27.22 23.76
C ASP A 36 4.83 -27.57 22.34
N ARG A 37 3.74 -28.33 22.26
CA ARG A 37 3.04 -28.62 21.00
C ARG A 37 1.57 -28.31 21.13
N LEU A 38 1.15 -27.20 20.53
CA LEU A 38 -0.17 -26.59 20.69
C LEU A 38 -0.92 -26.62 19.35
N LEU A 39 -2.20 -26.99 19.38
CA LEU A 39 -3.05 -27.16 18.18
C LEU A 39 -4.42 -26.52 18.42
N GLY A 40 -4.84 -25.59 17.56
CA GLY A 40 -6.14 -24.92 17.59
C GLY A 40 -7.30 -25.78 17.03
N TYR A 41 -7.07 -26.41 15.88
CA TYR A 41 -8.05 -27.21 15.11
C TYR A 41 -9.04 -26.36 14.31
N ASP A 42 -10.34 -26.35 14.64
CA ASP A 42 -11.32 -25.52 13.93
C ASP A 42 -11.74 -24.38 14.87
N GLY A 43 -11.73 -23.13 14.41
CA GLY A 43 -12.07 -21.98 15.24
C GLY A 43 -11.21 -20.77 14.91
N ASP A 44 -11.57 -19.61 15.47
CA ASP A 44 -10.66 -18.45 15.48
C ASP A 44 -9.90 -18.51 16.82
N ASP A 45 -8.69 -19.06 16.82
CA ASP A 45 -7.96 -19.45 18.02
C ASP A 45 -6.89 -18.44 18.41
N LEU A 46 -6.61 -18.36 19.72
CA LEU A 46 -5.53 -17.55 20.28
C LEU A 46 -4.54 -18.47 21.02
N ILE A 47 -3.33 -18.59 20.50
CA ILE A 47 -2.32 -19.53 20.99
C ILE A 47 -1.05 -18.79 21.42
N PHE A 48 -0.58 -19.05 22.63
CA PHE A 48 0.70 -18.51 23.16
C PHE A 48 1.65 -19.65 23.52
N GLY A 49 2.86 -19.70 22.93
CA GLY A 49 3.94 -20.64 23.28
C GLY A 49 4.60 -20.28 24.61
N ASN A 50 4.98 -19.00 24.74
CA ASN A 50 5.74 -18.39 25.85
C ASN A 50 7.25 -18.68 25.75
N ASP A 51 7.89 -19.30 26.75
CA ASP A 51 9.32 -19.60 26.66
C ASP A 51 9.50 -21.06 26.22
N GLY A 52 10.50 -21.34 25.41
CA GLY A 52 10.78 -22.69 24.93
C GLY A 52 10.85 -22.72 23.41
N ASN A 53 11.19 -23.87 22.84
CA ASN A 53 11.10 -24.05 21.41
C ASN A 53 9.78 -24.76 21.12
N ASP A 54 8.78 -24.01 20.71
CA ASP A 54 7.41 -24.42 20.63
C ASP A 54 6.99 -24.78 19.20
N THR A 55 5.90 -25.55 19.09
CA THR A 55 5.25 -25.89 17.82
C THR A 55 3.78 -25.54 17.95
N LEU A 56 3.37 -24.47 17.26
CA LEU A 56 2.01 -23.94 17.26
C LEU A 56 1.38 -24.15 15.88
N LYS A 57 0.10 -24.53 15.87
CA LYS A 57 -0.70 -24.67 14.65
C LYS A 57 -2.12 -24.18 14.91
N GLY A 58 -2.57 -23.22 14.12
CA GLY A 58 -3.92 -22.66 14.16
C GLY A 58 -4.93 -23.70 13.68
N GLY A 59 -5.02 -23.89 12.38
CA GLY A 59 -5.88 -24.89 11.75
C GLY A 59 -6.85 -24.22 10.78
N ALA A 60 -8.14 -24.34 11.03
CA ALA A 60 -9.14 -23.70 10.17
C ALA A 60 -9.81 -22.55 10.92
N GLY A 61 -9.79 -21.36 10.35
CA GLY A 61 -10.36 -20.15 10.93
C GLY A 61 -9.27 -19.10 11.11
N ARG A 62 -9.64 -17.93 11.65
CA ARG A 62 -8.71 -16.80 11.74
C ARG A 62 -7.97 -16.83 13.06
N ASP A 63 -6.77 -17.36 13.02
CA ASP A 63 -5.99 -17.65 14.20
C ASP A 63 -4.97 -16.54 14.53
N THR A 64 -4.59 -16.48 15.80
CA THR A 64 -3.52 -15.61 16.29
C THR A 64 -2.55 -16.42 17.13
N LEU A 65 -1.31 -16.55 16.65
CA LEU A 65 -0.27 -17.38 17.23
C LEU A 65 0.91 -16.50 17.67
N PHE A 66 1.35 -16.67 18.92
CA PHE A 66 2.53 -16.03 19.48
C PHE A 66 3.51 -17.11 19.95
N GLY A 67 4.71 -17.20 19.34
CA GLY A 67 5.79 -18.10 19.75
C GLY A 67 6.33 -17.70 21.13
N GLY A 68 6.96 -16.54 21.18
CA GLY A 68 7.47 -15.96 22.42
C GLY A 68 8.99 -15.95 22.43
N ASN A 69 9.62 -16.61 23.39
CA ASN A 69 11.07 -16.73 23.47
C ASN A 69 11.50 -18.16 23.12
N GLY A 70 12.37 -18.30 22.14
CA GLY A 70 12.96 -19.56 21.73
C GLY A 70 12.97 -19.68 20.22
N GLY A 71 13.37 -20.84 19.70
CA GLY A 71 13.25 -21.11 18.27
C GLY A 71 11.97 -21.87 18.00
N ASP A 72 10.95 -21.17 17.53
CA ASP A 72 9.58 -21.63 17.43
C ASP A 72 9.19 -22.01 16.00
N TRP A 73 8.18 -22.87 15.90
CA TRP A 73 7.56 -23.27 14.64
C TRP A 73 6.08 -22.93 14.68
N LEU A 74 5.62 -22.03 13.82
CA LEU A 74 4.24 -21.54 13.76
C LEU A 74 3.63 -21.83 12.39
N SER A 75 2.34 -22.20 12.37
CA SER A 75 1.58 -22.43 11.13
C SER A 75 0.13 -21.96 11.30
N GLY A 76 -0.31 -21.01 10.47
CA GLY A 76 -1.68 -20.51 10.45
C GLY A 76 -2.68 -21.54 9.89
N ASP A 77 -2.27 -22.18 8.79
CA ASP A 77 -3.02 -23.17 7.98
C ASP A 77 -4.06 -22.53 7.02
N ALA A 78 -5.27 -22.19 7.47
CA ALA A 78 -6.33 -21.78 6.55
C ALA A 78 -7.16 -20.61 7.10
N ASP A 79 -7.50 -19.70 6.21
CA ASP A 79 -8.10 -18.38 6.45
C ASP A 79 -7.04 -17.33 6.86
N ASP A 80 -7.48 -16.09 7.13
CA ASP A 80 -6.57 -14.96 7.38
C ASP A 80 -5.99 -15.02 8.81
N ASP A 81 -4.68 -15.31 8.93
CA ASP A 81 -4.01 -15.56 10.21
C ASP A 81 -3.05 -14.44 10.65
N THR A 82 -2.69 -14.43 11.94
CA THR A 82 -1.63 -13.57 12.49
C THR A 82 -0.63 -14.39 13.29
N LEU A 83 0.62 -14.40 12.86
CA LEU A 83 1.72 -15.13 13.46
C LEU A 83 2.82 -14.16 13.91
N ASP A 84 3.33 -14.36 15.12
CA ASP A 84 4.42 -13.59 15.72
C ASP A 84 5.41 -14.56 16.38
N GLY A 85 6.61 -14.69 15.81
CA GLY A 85 7.68 -15.57 16.30
C GLY A 85 8.21 -15.11 17.66
N GLY A 86 8.67 -13.87 17.72
CA GLY A 86 9.11 -13.22 18.95
C GLY A 86 10.64 -13.11 19.02
N ILE A 87 11.26 -13.75 19.99
CA ILE A 87 12.71 -13.73 20.19
C ILE A 87 13.27 -15.12 19.94
N GLY A 88 14.17 -15.24 18.99
CA GLY A 88 14.89 -16.44 18.64
C GLY A 88 14.76 -16.70 17.15
N ASN A 89 15.25 -17.86 16.68
CA ASN A 89 15.22 -18.15 15.26
C ASN A 89 13.99 -18.99 14.95
N ASP A 90 12.99 -18.33 14.37
CA ASP A 90 11.65 -18.85 14.20
C ASP A 90 11.38 -19.31 12.76
N THR A 91 10.36 -20.13 12.61
CA THR A 91 9.89 -20.66 11.33
C THR A 91 8.38 -20.49 11.25
N LEU A 92 7.92 -19.61 10.35
CA LEU A 92 6.52 -19.22 10.22
C LEU A 92 5.96 -19.64 8.86
N TYR A 93 4.77 -20.24 8.87
CA TYR A 93 3.98 -20.58 7.68
C TYR A 93 2.61 -19.92 7.79
N GLY A 94 2.25 -19.04 6.86
CA GLY A 94 0.93 -18.41 6.80
C GLY A 94 -0.12 -19.46 6.49
N GLY A 95 -0.08 -19.98 5.27
CA GLY A 95 -1.01 -21.00 4.80
C GLY A 95 -1.83 -20.48 3.64
N SER A 96 -3.13 -20.73 3.66
CA SER A 96 -4.04 -20.09 2.70
C SER A 96 -4.77 -18.96 3.38
N GLY A 97 -4.75 -17.76 2.83
CA GLY A 97 -5.40 -16.62 3.47
C GLY A 97 -4.67 -15.34 3.12
N ARG A 98 -5.02 -14.25 3.78
CA ARG A 98 -4.16 -13.08 3.82
C ARG A 98 -3.59 -12.98 5.22
N ASP A 99 -2.33 -13.35 5.32
CA ASP A 99 -1.68 -13.58 6.59
C ASP A 99 -0.78 -12.41 6.97
N LEU A 100 -0.60 -12.26 8.28
CA LEU A 100 0.34 -11.32 8.88
C LEU A 100 1.39 -12.12 9.65
N LEU A 101 2.62 -12.15 9.15
CA LEU A 101 3.72 -12.87 9.79
C LEU A 101 4.79 -11.87 10.27
N ARG A 102 5.19 -11.99 11.54
CA ARG A 102 6.30 -11.24 12.14
C ARG A 102 7.32 -12.18 12.77
N GLY A 103 8.60 -12.00 12.45
CA GLY A 103 9.70 -12.82 12.95
C GLY A 103 10.15 -12.32 14.31
N GLY A 104 10.61 -11.07 14.34
CA GLY A 104 10.96 -10.38 15.57
C GLY A 104 12.48 -10.24 15.70
N GLU A 105 13.07 -10.77 16.77
CA GLU A 105 14.54 -10.79 16.95
C GLU A 105 15.09 -12.18 16.63
N GLY A 106 15.91 -12.32 15.59
CA GLY A 106 16.53 -13.59 15.26
C GLY A 106 16.87 -13.72 13.79
N ALA A 107 17.25 -14.92 13.37
CA ALA A 107 17.35 -15.24 11.95
C ALA A 107 16.19 -16.15 11.59
N ASP A 108 15.14 -15.55 11.03
CA ASP A 108 13.82 -16.12 10.88
C ASP A 108 13.56 -16.60 9.45
N GLN A 109 12.62 -17.53 9.31
CA GLN A 109 12.20 -18.07 8.03
C GLN A 109 10.68 -17.99 7.87
N PHE A 110 10.22 -17.45 6.74
CA PHE A 110 8.82 -17.20 6.46
C PHE A 110 8.39 -17.84 5.15
N TRP A 111 7.20 -18.43 5.15
CA TRP A 111 6.44 -18.76 3.94
C TRP A 111 5.04 -18.18 4.11
N GLY A 112 4.67 -17.16 3.33
CA GLY A 112 3.28 -16.69 3.26
C GLY A 112 2.36 -17.77 2.70
N GLU A 113 2.86 -18.45 1.65
CA GLU A 113 2.20 -19.52 0.91
C GLU A 113 1.14 -19.03 -0.08
N ALA A 114 -0.15 -18.97 0.26
CA ALA A 114 -1.18 -18.63 -0.71
C ALA A 114 -2.06 -17.46 -0.23
N GLY A 115 -2.06 -16.40 -1.02
CA GLY A 115 -2.85 -15.19 -0.83
C GLY A 115 -1.93 -13.97 -0.70
N ASN A 116 -2.47 -12.85 -0.23
CA ASN A 116 -1.74 -11.59 -0.26
C ASN A 116 -1.19 -11.28 1.12
N ASP A 117 0.06 -11.66 1.40
CA ASP A 117 0.58 -11.71 2.75
C ASP A 117 1.41 -10.48 3.11
N LEU A 118 1.48 -10.20 4.42
CA LEU A 118 2.38 -9.20 5.00
C LEU A 118 3.44 -9.91 5.84
N LEU A 119 4.69 -9.90 5.38
CA LEU A 119 5.82 -10.51 6.06
C LEU A 119 6.78 -9.43 6.56
N ASP A 120 7.15 -9.49 7.84
CA ASP A 120 8.07 -8.58 8.52
C ASP A 120 9.13 -9.38 9.29
N GLY A 121 10.36 -9.38 8.78
CA GLY A 121 11.51 -10.10 9.35
C GLY A 121 11.90 -9.56 10.72
N GLY A 122 12.15 -8.25 10.79
CA GLY A 122 12.47 -7.54 12.02
C GLY A 122 13.98 -7.34 12.17
N ILE A 123 14.59 -7.96 13.17
CA ILE A 123 16.02 -7.82 13.48
C ILE A 123 16.72 -9.16 13.28
N GLY A 124 17.63 -9.20 12.32
CA GLY A 124 18.59 -10.27 12.08
C GLY A 124 18.60 -10.66 10.59
N ASP A 125 19.31 -11.74 10.24
CA ASP A 125 19.44 -12.12 8.84
C ASP A 125 18.28 -13.07 8.46
N ASP A 126 17.24 -12.53 7.83
CA ASP A 126 15.96 -13.23 7.64
C ASP A 126 15.78 -13.80 6.22
N SER A 127 14.88 -14.76 6.07
CA SER A 127 14.50 -15.35 4.78
C SER A 127 12.99 -15.33 4.59
N LEU A 128 12.53 -14.44 3.72
CA LEU A 128 11.12 -14.19 3.45
C LEU A 128 10.73 -14.72 2.07
N TYR A 129 9.78 -15.65 2.05
CA TYR A 129 9.15 -16.17 0.83
C TYR A 129 7.67 -15.82 0.87
N GLY A 130 7.21 -14.93 -0.01
CA GLY A 130 5.82 -14.52 -0.12
C GLY A 130 4.94 -15.70 -0.53
N GLY A 131 5.10 -16.16 -1.77
CA GLY A 131 4.35 -17.29 -2.29
C GLY A 131 3.49 -16.89 -3.47
N ASP A 132 2.32 -17.51 -3.59
CA ASP A 132 1.33 -17.16 -4.59
C ASP A 132 0.49 -15.98 -4.07
N GLY A 133 0.40 -14.87 -4.82
CA GLY A 133 -0.43 -13.72 -4.46
C GLY A 133 0.39 -12.42 -4.46
N ASP A 134 -0.26 -11.30 -4.10
CA ASP A 134 0.41 -10.01 -4.08
C ASP A 134 0.96 -9.70 -2.68
N ASP A 135 2.24 -9.98 -2.47
CA ASP A 135 2.84 -9.93 -1.14
C ASP A 135 3.52 -8.60 -0.83
N THR A 136 3.53 -8.25 0.45
CA THR A 136 4.34 -7.15 0.99
C THR A 136 5.35 -7.69 2.00
N LEU A 137 6.64 -7.55 1.68
CA LEU A 137 7.73 -8.15 2.44
C LEU A 137 8.69 -7.07 2.95
N SER A 138 9.04 -7.10 4.23
CA SER A 138 10.11 -6.28 4.79
C SER A 138 11.12 -7.18 5.49
N GLY A 139 12.38 -7.13 5.06
CA GLY A 139 13.46 -7.85 5.75
C GLY A 139 13.79 -7.23 7.11
N GLY A 140 13.76 -5.90 7.19
CA GLY A 140 14.14 -5.18 8.40
C GLY A 140 15.65 -4.98 8.47
N SER A 141 16.24 -5.14 9.66
CA SER A 141 17.66 -4.94 9.90
C SER A 141 18.43 -6.26 9.79
N GLY A 142 19.33 -6.37 8.82
CA GLY A 142 20.14 -7.56 8.61
C GLY A 142 20.54 -7.72 7.15
N ASN A 143 21.03 -8.90 6.78
CA ASN A 143 21.25 -9.25 5.39
C ASN A 143 20.19 -10.26 4.97
N ASP A 144 19.12 -9.76 4.37
CA ASP A 144 17.93 -10.57 4.20
C ASP A 144 17.85 -11.21 2.81
N ILE A 145 17.07 -12.28 2.73
CA ILE A 145 16.65 -12.89 1.48
C ILE A 145 15.16 -12.65 1.32
N ILE A 146 14.78 -11.88 0.30
CA ILE A 146 13.39 -11.56 0.02
C ILE A 146 13.04 -12.14 -1.35
N SER A 147 12.04 -13.03 -1.37
CA SER A 147 11.44 -13.57 -2.57
C SER A 147 9.94 -13.31 -2.51
N GLY A 148 9.40 -12.52 -3.43
CA GLY A 148 7.95 -12.34 -3.55
C GLY A 148 7.30 -13.64 -4.00
N GLY A 149 7.33 -13.91 -5.30
CA GLY A 149 6.90 -15.20 -5.82
C GLY A 149 6.11 -15.02 -7.10
N PRO A 150 5.14 -15.89 -7.38
CA PRO A 150 4.09 -15.59 -8.35
C PRO A 150 3.14 -14.52 -7.83
N GLY A 151 3.08 -13.37 -8.50
CA GLY A 151 2.15 -12.30 -8.16
C GLY A 151 2.77 -10.94 -8.47
N PHE A 152 2.24 -9.88 -7.85
CA PHE A 152 2.86 -8.56 -7.83
C PHE A 152 3.33 -8.22 -6.43
N ASP A 153 4.64 -8.24 -6.24
CA ASP A 153 5.23 -8.20 -4.92
C ASP A 153 5.90 -6.86 -4.63
N THR A 154 5.78 -6.43 -3.37
CA THR A 154 6.38 -5.19 -2.86
C THR A 154 7.37 -5.51 -1.75
N ALA A 155 8.63 -5.11 -1.92
CA ALA A 155 9.58 -5.04 -0.81
C ALA A 155 9.50 -3.66 -0.14
N ALA A 156 9.15 -3.63 1.15
CA ALA A 156 9.11 -2.45 1.98
C ALA A 156 10.47 -2.18 2.63
N ILE A 157 11.03 -1.01 2.34
CA ILE A 157 12.36 -0.57 2.74
C ILE A 157 12.22 0.65 3.67
N HIS A 158 12.70 0.53 4.90
CA HIS A 158 12.57 1.57 5.93
C HIS A 158 13.66 2.66 5.83
N ALA A 159 14.05 3.00 4.60
CA ALA A 159 15.07 4.00 4.30
C ALA A 159 14.64 4.94 3.17
N LEU A 160 15.39 6.03 2.97
CA LEU A 160 15.24 6.88 1.79
C LEU A 160 15.93 6.22 0.60
N ARG A 161 15.41 6.39 -0.62
CA ARG A 161 16.02 5.82 -1.85
C ARG A 161 17.50 6.21 -2.02
N ARG A 162 17.89 7.40 -1.57
CA ARG A 162 19.28 7.90 -1.67
C ARG A 162 20.25 7.25 -0.69
N GLN A 163 19.75 6.57 0.35
CA GLN A 163 20.55 5.86 1.34
C GLN A 163 20.83 4.41 0.91
N GLU A 164 20.11 3.94 -0.10
CA GLU A 164 20.14 2.57 -0.57
C GLU A 164 20.71 2.46 -1.99
N ALA A 165 21.59 1.50 -2.21
CA ALA A 165 22.19 1.19 -3.50
C ALA A 165 21.55 -0.07 -4.10
N VAL A 166 20.55 0.12 -4.97
CA VAL A 166 19.93 -0.96 -5.75
C VAL A 166 20.85 -1.36 -6.91
N THR A 167 21.28 -2.61 -6.94
CA THR A 167 22.04 -3.20 -8.06
C THR A 167 21.30 -4.40 -8.63
N GLY A 168 21.00 -4.37 -9.93
CA GLY A 168 20.25 -5.43 -10.61
C GLY A 168 18.79 -5.07 -10.83
N ASN A 169 17.94 -6.08 -11.07
CA ASN A 169 16.51 -5.90 -11.22
C ASN A 169 15.80 -6.94 -10.32
N PRO A 170 15.07 -6.53 -9.28
CA PRO A 170 14.51 -7.42 -8.27
C PRO A 170 13.51 -8.42 -8.83
N VAL A 171 12.90 -8.18 -9.99
CA VAL A 171 12.04 -9.16 -10.70
C VAL A 171 12.82 -10.44 -11.05
N PHE A 172 14.14 -10.34 -11.26
CA PHE A 172 15.01 -11.49 -11.53
C PHE A 172 15.97 -11.76 -10.39
N SER A 173 16.76 -10.75 -10.05
CA SER A 173 17.71 -10.72 -8.97
C SER A 173 18.25 -9.29 -8.82
N ALA A 174 18.14 -8.76 -7.61
CA ALA A 174 18.80 -7.54 -7.20
C ALA A 174 19.50 -7.72 -5.86
N ARG A 175 20.40 -6.78 -5.59
CA ARG A 175 20.91 -6.51 -4.25
C ARG A 175 20.53 -5.10 -3.85
N LEU A 176 19.97 -4.96 -2.66
CA LEU A 176 19.85 -3.70 -1.96
C LEU A 176 21.02 -3.59 -0.98
N ASN A 177 21.64 -2.42 -0.85
CA ASN A 177 22.72 -2.23 0.10
C ASN A 177 22.60 -0.85 0.71
N GLY A 178 22.49 -0.77 2.02
CA GLY A 178 22.44 0.50 2.72
C GLY A 178 22.55 0.36 4.22
N LEU A 179 21.66 1.04 4.95
CA LEU A 179 21.83 1.22 6.39
C LEU A 179 21.37 0.02 7.21
N GLU A 180 20.38 -0.71 6.71
CA GLU A 180 19.79 -1.86 7.37
C GLU A 180 20.54 -3.15 7.04
N GLY A 181 21.31 -3.17 5.94
CA GLY A 181 22.27 -4.19 5.60
C GLY A 181 22.36 -4.44 4.10
N SER A 182 22.50 -5.71 3.70
CA SER A 182 22.67 -6.12 2.30
C SER A 182 21.68 -7.22 1.93
N ASP A 183 20.58 -6.81 1.31
CA ASP A 183 19.46 -7.71 1.02
C ASP A 183 19.55 -8.25 -0.40
N ALA A 184 19.16 -9.50 -0.57
CA ALA A 184 19.00 -10.17 -1.84
C ALA A 184 17.52 -10.25 -2.19
N LEU A 185 17.12 -9.67 -3.33
CA LEU A 185 15.73 -9.62 -3.75
C LEU A 185 15.54 -10.38 -5.07
N THR A 186 14.50 -11.20 -5.14
CA THR A 186 14.07 -11.93 -6.35
C THR A 186 12.55 -11.93 -6.45
N SER A 187 12.00 -11.96 -7.66
CA SER A 187 10.55 -11.91 -7.89
C SER A 187 9.88 -10.78 -7.10
N VAL A 188 10.44 -9.57 -7.18
CA VAL A 188 9.86 -8.37 -6.57
C VAL A 188 9.74 -7.28 -7.62
N GLU A 189 8.52 -6.78 -7.82
CA GLU A 189 8.17 -5.80 -8.84
C GLU A 189 8.32 -4.38 -8.35
N VAL A 190 8.23 -4.18 -7.03
CA VAL A 190 8.24 -2.84 -6.43
C VAL A 190 9.13 -2.79 -5.19
N LEU A 191 9.97 -1.75 -5.14
CA LEU A 191 10.62 -1.35 -3.91
C LEU A 191 9.93 -0.10 -3.38
N ARG A 192 9.48 -0.16 -2.13
CA ARG A 192 8.90 0.96 -1.41
C ARG A 192 9.93 1.54 -0.46
N PHE A 193 10.34 2.77 -0.69
CA PHE A 193 11.13 3.56 0.24
C PHE A 193 10.23 4.54 1.01
N THR A 194 10.74 5.07 2.12
CA THR A 194 10.05 6.10 2.91
C THR A 194 9.78 7.41 2.13
N ASP A 195 10.54 7.68 1.06
CA ASP A 195 10.39 8.84 0.17
C ASP A 195 9.74 8.52 -1.18
N GLY A 196 9.33 7.28 -1.41
CA GLY A 196 8.62 6.90 -2.63
C GLY A 196 8.93 5.51 -3.16
N TRP A 197 8.51 5.31 -4.38
CA TRP A 197 8.39 4.00 -5.02
C TRP A 197 9.41 3.88 -6.14
N LEU A 198 10.01 2.70 -6.26
CA LEU A 198 10.80 2.31 -7.42
C LEU A 198 10.18 1.05 -8.02
N SER A 199 9.61 1.20 -9.22
CA SER A 199 8.86 0.12 -9.87
C SER A 199 9.65 -0.48 -11.02
N PHE A 200 9.59 -1.80 -11.14
CA PHE A 200 10.25 -2.64 -12.13
C PHE A 200 9.19 -3.35 -12.98
N ASP A 201 9.52 -3.63 -14.25
CA ASP A 201 8.55 -4.20 -15.20
C ASP A 201 8.27 -5.67 -14.85
N ALA A 202 7.04 -5.94 -14.40
CA ALA A 202 6.54 -7.29 -14.16
C ALA A 202 6.11 -7.94 -15.48
N THR A 203 6.29 -9.25 -15.65
CA THR A 203 5.67 -9.96 -16.78
C THR A 203 4.23 -10.40 -16.43
N GLY A 204 3.33 -10.54 -17.42
CA GLY A 204 1.98 -11.08 -17.18
C GLY A 204 0.89 -10.03 -16.85
N THR A 205 -0.08 -10.40 -16.03
CA THR A 205 -1.23 -9.56 -15.64
C THR A 205 -0.76 -8.33 -14.86
N ALA A 206 0.12 -8.53 -13.89
CA ALA A 206 0.86 -7.53 -13.13
C ALA A 206 1.41 -6.39 -14.01
N GLY A 207 2.21 -6.74 -15.03
CA GLY A 207 2.75 -5.75 -15.97
C GLY A 207 1.67 -5.06 -16.82
N SER A 208 0.57 -5.75 -17.11
CA SER A 208 -0.57 -5.19 -17.86
C SER A 208 -1.37 -4.19 -17.02
N VAL A 209 -1.57 -4.47 -15.73
CA VAL A 209 -2.23 -3.56 -14.78
C VAL A 209 -1.33 -2.37 -14.47
N GLN A 210 -0.01 -2.59 -14.35
CA GLN A 210 0.99 -1.52 -14.19
C GLN A 210 1.03 -0.59 -15.41
N ARG A 211 0.97 -1.14 -16.64
CA ARG A 211 0.80 -0.34 -17.88
C ARG A 211 -0.53 0.39 -17.91
N LEU A 212 -1.60 -0.21 -17.39
CA LEU A 212 -2.92 0.42 -17.29
C LEU A 212 -2.90 1.60 -16.30
N TYR A 213 -2.25 1.46 -15.14
CA TYR A 213 -2.01 2.55 -14.17
C TYR A 213 -1.14 3.66 -14.75
N GLY A 214 -0.03 3.31 -15.42
CA GLY A 214 0.80 4.26 -16.15
C GLY A 214 0.00 5.01 -17.23
N ALA A 215 -0.85 4.29 -17.98
CA ALA A 215 -1.69 4.83 -19.05
C ALA A 215 -2.85 5.71 -18.58
N THR A 216 -3.24 5.62 -17.31
CA THR A 216 -4.39 6.36 -16.77
C THR A 216 -3.94 7.41 -15.77
N LEU A 217 -3.15 7.02 -14.78
CA LEU A 217 -2.76 7.88 -13.66
C LEU A 217 -1.34 8.41 -13.78
N GLY A 218 -0.56 7.99 -14.80
CA GLY A 218 0.77 8.55 -15.09
C GLY A 218 1.75 8.40 -13.93
N ARG A 219 1.50 7.45 -13.03
CA ARG A 219 2.30 7.10 -11.86
C ARG A 219 2.29 5.58 -11.67
N ALA A 220 3.27 5.08 -10.90
CA ALA A 220 3.20 3.72 -10.38
C ALA A 220 1.94 3.57 -9.51
N PRO A 221 1.36 2.36 -9.43
CA PRO A 221 0.19 2.13 -8.60
C PRO A 221 0.42 2.44 -7.12
N ASP A 222 -0.63 2.79 -6.38
CA ASP A 222 -0.56 2.76 -4.91
C ASP A 222 -0.75 1.31 -4.41
N PRO A 223 -0.17 0.93 -3.26
CA PRO A 223 -0.19 -0.46 -2.74
C PRO A 223 -1.59 -0.98 -2.44
N THR A 224 -2.43 -0.13 -1.87
CA THR A 224 -3.81 -0.46 -1.49
C THR A 224 -4.73 -0.56 -2.70
N GLY A 225 -4.44 0.21 -3.76
CA GLY A 225 -5.20 0.18 -5.01
C GLY A 225 -4.78 -0.97 -5.93
N LEU A 226 -3.49 -1.25 -6.06
CA LEU A 226 -2.97 -2.21 -7.03
C LEU A 226 -3.31 -3.66 -6.67
N GLY A 227 -3.02 -4.07 -5.43
CA GLY A 227 -3.32 -5.43 -4.97
C GLY A 227 -4.82 -5.72 -5.08
N SER A 228 -5.68 -4.73 -4.81
CA SER A 228 -7.12 -4.90 -4.99
C SER A 228 -7.55 -5.09 -6.45
N TRP A 229 -6.85 -4.54 -7.44
CA TRP A 229 -7.17 -4.74 -8.86
C TRP A 229 -6.55 -6.01 -9.44
N ILE A 230 -5.34 -6.39 -8.99
CA ILE A 230 -4.66 -7.61 -9.42
C ILE A 230 -5.38 -8.82 -8.83
N SER A 231 -5.65 -8.87 -7.52
CA SER A 231 -6.51 -9.91 -6.92
C SER A 231 -7.92 -9.95 -7.52
N ALA A 232 -8.50 -8.80 -7.88
CA ALA A 232 -9.78 -8.82 -8.59
C ALA A 232 -9.68 -9.53 -9.95
N ILE A 233 -8.59 -9.33 -10.70
CA ILE A 233 -8.39 -9.96 -12.01
C ILE A 233 -8.03 -11.46 -11.87
N GLU A 234 -7.12 -11.78 -10.95
CA GLU A 234 -6.52 -13.10 -10.83
C GLU A 234 -7.36 -14.06 -9.97
N ASP A 235 -7.92 -13.58 -8.85
CA ASP A 235 -8.65 -14.41 -7.88
C ASP A 235 -10.18 -14.36 -8.06
N HIS A 236 -10.69 -13.28 -8.68
CA HIS A 236 -12.12 -13.06 -8.85
C HIS A 236 -12.57 -12.99 -10.32
N GLY A 237 -11.66 -13.25 -11.26
CA GLY A 237 -11.95 -13.38 -12.69
C GLY A 237 -12.41 -12.08 -13.36
N LEU A 238 -12.08 -10.92 -12.79
CA LEU A 238 -12.36 -9.63 -13.40
C LEU A 238 -11.51 -9.49 -14.66
N SER A 239 -12.12 -9.23 -15.82
CA SER A 239 -11.33 -9.08 -17.05
C SER A 239 -10.54 -7.76 -17.02
N LEU A 240 -9.36 -7.72 -17.66
CA LEU A 240 -8.58 -6.48 -17.83
C LEU A 240 -9.41 -5.35 -18.49
N SER A 241 -10.43 -5.72 -19.29
CA SER A 241 -11.42 -4.80 -19.83
C SER A 241 -12.42 -4.25 -18.82
N ALA A 242 -12.83 -5.03 -17.81
CA ALA A 242 -13.66 -4.58 -16.70
C ALA A 242 -12.85 -3.71 -15.73
N THR A 243 -11.56 -4.02 -15.55
CA THR A 243 -10.61 -3.17 -14.82
C THR A 243 -10.48 -1.81 -15.49
N ALA A 244 -10.18 -1.77 -16.80
CA ALA A 244 -10.11 -0.53 -17.56
C ALA A 244 -11.40 0.31 -17.50
N GLN A 245 -12.57 -0.34 -17.45
CA GLN A 245 -13.85 0.35 -17.27
C GLN A 245 -13.97 1.00 -15.89
N SER A 246 -13.57 0.29 -14.85
CA SER A 246 -13.60 0.79 -13.48
C SER A 246 -12.60 1.92 -13.26
N PHE A 247 -11.41 1.84 -13.86
CA PHE A 247 -10.44 2.93 -13.90
C PHE A 247 -11.02 4.18 -14.54
N VAL A 248 -11.57 4.06 -15.74
CA VAL A 248 -12.15 5.21 -16.44
C VAL A 248 -13.35 5.77 -15.69
N ALA A 249 -14.08 4.95 -14.94
CA ALA A 249 -15.21 5.38 -14.11
C ALA A 249 -14.79 5.98 -12.75
N SER A 250 -13.53 5.84 -12.34
CA SER A 250 -13.08 6.30 -11.03
C SER A 250 -13.12 7.82 -10.93
N SER A 251 -13.44 8.31 -9.73
CA SER A 251 -13.42 9.75 -9.42
C SER A 251 -12.05 10.37 -9.69
N GLU A 252 -10.96 9.64 -9.43
CA GLU A 252 -9.60 10.09 -9.73
C GLU A 252 -9.35 10.29 -11.23
N PHE A 253 -9.77 9.33 -12.06
CA PHE A 253 -9.65 9.44 -13.51
C PHE A 253 -10.48 10.59 -14.07
N GLN A 254 -11.71 10.76 -13.57
CA GLN A 254 -12.60 11.85 -13.99
C GLN A 254 -12.07 13.22 -13.59
N LEU A 255 -11.42 13.34 -12.43
CA LEU A 255 -10.76 14.59 -12.01
C LEU A 255 -9.56 14.92 -12.90
N ARG A 256 -8.78 13.91 -13.28
CA ARG A 256 -7.53 14.08 -14.02
C ARG A 256 -7.73 14.35 -15.51
N PHE A 257 -8.64 13.65 -16.15
CA PHE A 257 -8.94 13.86 -17.57
C PHE A 257 -10.05 14.86 -17.80
N GLY A 258 -10.94 15.09 -16.82
CA GLY A 258 -12.15 15.89 -16.98
C GLY A 258 -13.16 15.22 -17.92
N VAL A 259 -13.94 16.05 -18.62
CA VAL A 259 -14.90 15.61 -19.65
C VAL A 259 -14.47 16.11 -21.04
N PRO A 260 -13.26 15.76 -21.53
CA PRO A 260 -12.73 16.30 -22.78
C PRO A 260 -13.55 15.75 -23.95
N ASP A 261 -13.51 16.39 -25.11
CA ASP A 261 -14.00 15.75 -26.32
C ASP A 261 -13.11 14.55 -26.70
N ASN A 262 -13.52 13.73 -27.68
CA ASN A 262 -12.75 12.53 -28.02
C ASN A 262 -11.32 12.86 -28.48
N GLY A 263 -11.11 13.99 -29.18
CA GLY A 263 -9.78 14.42 -29.61
C GLY A 263 -8.88 14.87 -28.45
N GLY A 264 -9.45 15.61 -27.49
CA GLY A 264 -8.79 16.05 -26.26
C GLY A 264 -8.47 14.88 -25.33
N PHE A 265 -9.35 13.87 -25.26
CA PHE A 265 -9.11 12.64 -24.52
C PHE A 265 -7.85 11.91 -25.02
N ILE A 266 -7.71 11.75 -26.33
CA ILE A 266 -6.52 11.12 -26.92
C ILE A 266 -5.28 11.98 -26.74
N GLY A 267 -5.40 13.31 -26.88
CA GLY A 267 -4.28 14.22 -26.64
C GLY A 267 -3.75 14.14 -25.20
N LEU A 268 -4.64 14.05 -24.22
CA LEU A 268 -4.29 13.87 -22.81
C LEU A 268 -3.64 12.51 -22.55
N LEU A 269 -4.11 11.43 -23.19
CA LEU A 269 -3.47 10.12 -23.11
C LEU A 269 -2.00 10.17 -23.58
N TYR A 270 -1.74 10.70 -24.78
CA TYR A 270 -0.36 10.81 -25.27
C TYR A 270 0.50 11.71 -24.39
N THR A 271 -0.03 12.85 -23.94
CA THR A 271 0.74 13.83 -23.17
C THR A 271 1.03 13.33 -21.76
N ASN A 272 0.03 12.78 -21.06
CA ASN A 272 0.16 12.35 -19.67
C ASN A 272 0.90 11.01 -19.53
N VAL A 273 0.88 10.18 -20.58
CA VAL A 273 1.43 8.83 -20.52
C VAL A 273 2.77 8.77 -21.24
N LEU A 274 2.78 9.18 -22.52
CA LEU A 274 3.99 9.14 -23.35
C LEU A 274 4.88 10.36 -23.13
N GLY A 275 4.45 11.38 -22.40
CA GLY A 275 5.21 12.61 -22.18
C GLY A 275 5.44 13.42 -23.47
N ARG A 276 4.64 13.17 -24.51
CA ARG A 276 4.75 13.82 -25.82
C ARG A 276 3.36 14.07 -26.42
N PRO A 277 3.19 15.06 -27.30
CA PRO A 277 1.96 15.20 -28.07
C PRO A 277 1.71 13.97 -28.95
N ALA A 278 0.44 13.66 -29.20
CA ALA A 278 0.06 12.66 -30.18
C ALA A 278 0.55 13.07 -31.57
N ASP A 279 1.08 12.11 -32.33
CA ASP A 279 1.29 12.33 -33.76
C ASP A 279 -0.06 12.28 -34.49
N SER A 280 -0.10 12.87 -35.69
CA SER A 280 -1.34 13.02 -36.46
C SER A 280 -1.98 11.69 -36.84
N SER A 281 -1.21 10.62 -36.96
CA SER A 281 -1.70 9.27 -37.28
C SER A 281 -2.32 8.60 -36.05
N GLY A 282 -1.64 8.62 -34.90
CA GLY A 282 -2.12 8.06 -33.64
C GLY A 282 -3.36 8.80 -33.13
N GLN A 283 -3.37 10.13 -33.21
CA GLN A 283 -4.54 10.91 -32.80
C GLN A 283 -5.77 10.62 -33.66
N ALA A 284 -5.60 10.51 -34.99
CA ALA A 284 -6.70 10.19 -35.89
C ALA A 284 -7.23 8.76 -35.69
N TYR A 285 -6.35 7.79 -35.50
CA TYR A 285 -6.72 6.39 -35.31
C TYR A 285 -7.64 6.19 -34.09
N TRP A 286 -7.19 6.62 -32.91
CA TRP A 286 -7.96 6.43 -31.67
C TRP A 286 -9.23 7.28 -31.63
N THR A 287 -9.16 8.51 -32.16
CA THR A 287 -10.34 9.40 -32.21
C THR A 287 -11.44 8.80 -33.11
N ASN A 288 -11.08 8.20 -34.25
CA ASN A 288 -12.04 7.58 -35.15
C ASN A 288 -12.73 6.37 -34.52
N LEU A 289 -11.99 5.53 -33.77
CA LEU A 289 -12.56 4.38 -33.06
C LEU A 289 -13.55 4.79 -31.96
N LEU A 290 -13.27 5.90 -31.27
CA LEU A 290 -14.19 6.50 -30.29
C LEU A 290 -15.43 7.10 -30.96
N GLN A 291 -15.25 7.83 -32.07
CA GLN A 291 -16.34 8.48 -32.79
C GLN A 291 -17.27 7.48 -33.50
N SER A 292 -16.72 6.37 -34.00
CA SER A 292 -17.49 5.30 -34.64
C SER A 292 -18.23 4.41 -33.63
N GLY A 293 -17.96 4.59 -32.33
CA GLY A 293 -18.49 3.74 -31.26
C GLY A 293 -17.90 2.33 -31.24
N GLN A 294 -16.83 2.08 -32.01
CA GLN A 294 -16.14 0.78 -32.01
C GLN A 294 -15.39 0.53 -30.71
N LEU A 295 -14.92 1.58 -30.04
CA LEU A 295 -14.34 1.51 -28.70
C LEU A 295 -14.98 2.53 -27.76
N SER A 296 -15.16 2.13 -26.51
CA SER A 296 -15.39 3.06 -25.40
C SER A 296 -14.06 3.71 -24.98
N ARG A 297 -14.12 4.75 -24.13
CA ARG A 297 -12.90 5.34 -23.53
C ARG A 297 -12.05 4.31 -22.79
N ALA A 298 -12.69 3.39 -22.07
CA ALA A 298 -12.03 2.27 -21.43
C ALA A 298 -11.36 1.32 -22.43
N GLY A 299 -12.03 1.03 -23.54
CA GLY A 299 -11.45 0.23 -24.63
C GLY A 299 -10.24 0.89 -25.30
N VAL A 300 -10.25 2.22 -25.42
CA VAL A 300 -9.09 2.99 -25.89
C VAL A 300 -7.95 2.96 -24.89
N VAL A 301 -8.22 3.19 -23.60
CA VAL A 301 -7.19 3.14 -22.55
C VAL A 301 -6.50 1.77 -22.52
N LEU A 302 -7.28 0.70 -22.58
CA LEU A 302 -6.76 -0.67 -22.62
C LEU A 302 -5.96 -0.94 -23.90
N GLY A 303 -6.50 -0.57 -25.06
CA GLY A 303 -5.79 -0.75 -26.33
C GLY A 303 -4.51 0.09 -26.41
N PHE A 304 -4.48 1.24 -25.73
CA PHE A 304 -3.32 2.11 -25.65
C PHE A 304 -2.26 1.54 -24.72
N SER A 305 -2.63 1.05 -23.52
CA SER A 305 -1.72 0.44 -22.55
C SER A 305 -1.00 -0.79 -23.12
N GLU A 306 -1.68 -1.54 -24.00
CA GLU A 306 -1.13 -2.72 -24.68
C GLU A 306 -0.53 -2.41 -26.06
N SER A 307 -0.41 -1.14 -26.44
CA SER A 307 0.22 -0.78 -27.71
C SER A 307 1.73 -1.05 -27.68
N SER A 308 2.29 -1.46 -28.82
CA SER A 308 3.73 -1.69 -28.96
C SER A 308 4.58 -0.45 -28.65
N GLU A 309 4.00 0.74 -28.79
CA GLU A 309 4.62 2.00 -28.41
C GLU A 309 4.66 2.20 -26.88
N MET A 310 3.56 1.90 -26.19
CA MET A 310 3.52 1.93 -24.72
C MET A 310 4.48 0.90 -24.11
N ILE A 311 4.45 -0.33 -24.61
CA ILE A 311 5.32 -1.41 -24.15
C ILE A 311 6.80 -1.01 -24.35
N ALA A 312 7.16 -0.41 -25.49
CA ALA A 312 8.53 0.03 -25.73
C ALA A 312 8.97 1.18 -24.80
N GLN A 313 8.07 2.09 -24.44
CA GLN A 313 8.38 3.18 -23.52
C GLN A 313 8.49 2.70 -22.07
N THR A 314 7.61 1.79 -21.64
CA THR A 314 7.69 1.20 -20.30
C THR A 314 8.95 0.33 -20.19
N SER A 315 9.25 -0.54 -21.15
CA SER A 315 10.50 -1.32 -21.06
C SER A 315 11.78 -0.45 -20.99
N ALA A 316 11.81 0.76 -21.56
CA ALA A 316 12.94 1.68 -21.45
C ALA A 316 13.00 2.48 -20.13
N ARG A 317 11.85 2.87 -19.57
CA ARG A 317 11.77 3.60 -18.29
C ARG A 317 11.98 2.68 -17.07
N TYR A 318 11.56 1.43 -17.17
CA TYR A 318 11.56 0.48 -16.06
C TYR A 318 12.86 -0.33 -15.96
N GLN A 319 13.64 -0.44 -17.04
CA GLN A 319 15.04 -0.92 -16.98
C GLN A 319 15.97 0.00 -16.17
N SER A 320 15.58 1.27 -15.97
CA SER A 320 16.28 2.24 -15.12
C SER A 320 15.56 2.55 -13.80
N GLY A 321 14.40 1.91 -13.55
CA GLY A 321 13.51 2.17 -12.41
C GLY A 321 12.77 3.52 -12.51
N VAL A 322 11.42 3.49 -12.51
CA VAL A 322 10.62 4.73 -12.43
C VAL A 322 10.45 5.10 -10.97
N TRP A 323 10.98 6.27 -10.59
CA TRP A 323 10.76 6.84 -9.26
C TRP A 323 9.46 7.64 -9.23
N ALA A 324 8.61 7.36 -8.25
CA ALA A 324 7.40 8.14 -7.95
C ALA A 324 7.36 8.45 -6.43
N PRO A 325 7.20 9.71 -6.01
CA PRO A 325 7.09 10.03 -4.58
C PRO A 325 5.85 9.37 -3.95
N ASP A 326 5.96 8.93 -2.68
CA ASP A 326 4.89 8.19 -1.98
C ASP A 326 3.59 9.02 -1.98
N PRO A 327 2.45 8.51 -2.48
CA PRO A 327 1.18 9.22 -2.50
C PRO A 327 0.76 9.72 -1.12
N VAL A 328 1.01 8.93 -0.06
CA VAL A 328 0.76 9.30 1.32
C VAL A 328 1.70 10.41 1.75
N ALA A 329 3.00 10.32 1.43
CA ALA A 329 3.94 11.40 1.71
C ALA A 329 3.56 12.70 0.96
N VAL A 330 3.09 12.59 -0.28
CA VAL A 330 2.57 13.71 -1.07
C VAL A 330 1.29 14.28 -0.44
N ASP A 331 0.41 13.45 0.09
CA ASP A 331 -0.79 13.89 0.81
C ASP A 331 -0.41 14.60 2.11
N VAL A 332 0.54 14.06 2.88
CA VAL A 332 1.09 14.70 4.09
C VAL A 332 1.70 16.06 3.75
N VAL A 333 2.55 16.12 2.73
CA VAL A 333 3.15 17.36 2.23
C VAL A 333 2.06 18.34 1.77
N ARG A 334 1.01 17.89 1.06
CA ARG A 334 -0.14 18.71 0.69
C ARG A 334 -0.81 19.32 1.90
N TYR A 335 -1.11 18.52 2.94
CA TYR A 335 -1.73 19.02 4.15
C TYR A 335 -0.80 20.00 4.89
N TYR A 336 0.48 19.69 5.03
CA TYR A 336 1.45 20.59 5.68
C TYR A 336 1.61 21.94 4.95
N HIS A 337 1.68 21.93 3.61
CA HIS A 337 1.72 23.17 2.82
C HIS A 337 0.39 23.94 2.86
N THR A 338 -0.74 23.26 2.66
CA THR A 338 -2.08 23.88 2.64
C THR A 338 -2.44 24.49 3.99
N VAL A 339 -2.14 23.76 5.06
CA VAL A 339 -2.65 24.04 6.39
C VAL A 339 -1.64 24.78 7.25
N ILE A 340 -0.35 24.43 7.17
CA ILE A 340 0.68 24.92 8.09
C ILE A 340 1.71 25.79 7.35
N ASP A 341 1.67 25.89 6.02
CA ASP A 341 2.57 26.74 5.24
C ASP A 341 4.06 26.45 5.55
N ARG A 342 4.38 25.16 5.71
CA ARG A 342 5.74 24.65 5.92
C ARG A 342 5.85 23.20 5.49
N GLN A 343 7.06 22.73 5.26
CA GLN A 343 7.36 21.30 5.11
C GLN A 343 7.14 20.55 6.45
N PRO A 344 6.69 19.28 6.43
CA PRO A 344 6.76 18.41 7.59
C PRO A 344 8.22 18.20 8.02
N ASP A 345 8.46 18.06 9.32
CA ASP A 345 9.73 17.50 9.80
C ASP A 345 9.70 15.97 9.67
N ALA A 346 10.88 15.34 9.76
CA ALA A 346 11.02 13.89 9.55
C ALA A 346 10.12 13.05 10.47
N GLY A 347 9.93 13.48 11.72
CA GLY A 347 9.06 12.80 12.68
C GLY A 347 7.58 12.97 12.37
N GLY A 348 7.17 14.15 11.92
CA GLY A 348 5.81 14.42 11.45
C GLY A 348 5.45 13.63 10.20
N LEU A 349 6.37 13.53 9.23
CA LEU A 349 6.13 12.78 8.00
C LEU A 349 5.93 11.29 8.26
N SER A 350 6.85 10.65 8.99
CA SER A 350 6.78 9.23 9.35
C SER A 350 5.51 8.92 10.16
N TYR A 351 5.16 9.74 11.15
CA TYR A 351 3.93 9.55 11.94
C TYR A 351 2.65 9.45 11.09
N TRP A 352 2.52 10.30 10.07
CA TRP A 352 1.34 10.28 9.22
C TRP A 352 1.34 9.15 8.20
N ILE A 353 2.52 8.74 7.72
CA ILE A 353 2.67 7.59 6.83
C ILE A 353 2.21 6.32 7.55
N ASP A 354 2.77 6.03 8.73
CA ASP A 354 2.40 4.83 9.52
C ASP A 354 0.90 4.78 9.84
N ARG A 355 0.30 5.92 10.21
CA ARG A 355 -1.15 6.01 10.49
C ARG A 355 -2.00 5.72 9.26
N ARG A 356 -1.61 6.22 8.09
CA ARG A 356 -2.32 6.03 6.82
C ARG A 356 -2.22 4.58 6.36
N GLU A 357 -1.08 3.93 6.61
CA GLU A 357 -0.88 2.49 6.39
C GLU A 357 -1.72 1.62 7.31
N GLN A 358 -1.93 2.05 8.56
CA GLN A 358 -2.86 1.43 9.51
C GLN A 358 -4.34 1.75 9.22
N GLY A 359 -4.66 2.30 8.04
CA GLY A 359 -6.04 2.52 7.57
C GLY A 359 -6.66 3.88 7.90
N LEU A 360 -5.90 4.87 8.35
CA LEU A 360 -6.43 6.24 8.54
C LEU A 360 -6.89 6.80 7.18
N SER A 361 -8.13 7.25 7.05
CA SER A 361 -8.62 7.90 5.82
C SER A 361 -8.14 9.35 5.68
N LEU A 362 -8.18 9.90 4.46
CA LEU A 362 -7.89 11.32 4.21
C LEU A 362 -8.81 12.26 4.99
N THR A 363 -10.08 11.87 5.16
CA THR A 363 -11.04 12.60 5.98
C THR A 363 -10.60 12.63 7.44
N GLN A 364 -10.25 11.48 8.02
CA GLN A 364 -9.76 11.41 9.41
C GLN A 364 -8.43 12.15 9.58
N MET A 365 -7.57 12.14 8.56
CA MET A 365 -6.34 12.92 8.54
C MET A 365 -6.64 14.44 8.57
N SER A 366 -7.60 14.90 7.77
CA SER A 366 -8.03 16.31 7.77
C SER A 366 -8.58 16.76 9.13
N GLU A 367 -9.37 15.91 9.77
CA GLU A 367 -9.92 16.16 11.11
C GLU A 367 -8.80 16.22 12.15
N ALA A 368 -7.85 15.30 12.09
CA ALA A 368 -6.70 15.28 12.99
C ALA A 368 -5.79 16.51 12.81
N PHE A 369 -5.63 17.00 11.58
CA PHE A 369 -4.92 18.27 11.32
C PHE A 369 -5.65 19.47 11.92
N VAL A 370 -6.94 19.60 11.67
CA VAL A 370 -7.74 20.74 12.15
C VAL A 370 -7.88 20.72 13.67
N THR A 371 -7.84 19.55 14.30
CA THR A 371 -7.87 19.44 15.77
C THR A 371 -6.49 19.55 16.43
N SER A 372 -5.40 19.62 15.65
CA SER A 372 -4.04 19.70 16.19
C SER A 372 -3.82 21.00 16.98
N PRO A 373 -2.99 20.98 18.05
CA PRO A 373 -2.64 22.18 18.80
C PRO A 373 -2.01 23.28 17.92
N GLU A 374 -1.20 22.90 16.93
CA GLU A 374 -0.56 23.82 15.99
C GLU A 374 -1.60 24.54 15.13
N PHE A 375 -2.57 23.81 14.58
CA PHE A 375 -3.67 24.40 13.81
C PHE A 375 -4.53 25.34 14.66
N GLN A 376 -4.94 24.90 15.84
CA GLN A 376 -5.84 25.67 16.72
C GLN A 376 -5.19 26.99 17.17
N ASN A 377 -3.88 26.97 17.46
CA ASN A 377 -3.14 28.17 17.80
C ASN A 377 -3.09 29.19 16.65
N ARG A 378 -3.04 28.72 15.40
CA ARG A 378 -2.86 29.58 14.22
C ARG A 378 -4.17 30.04 13.58
N TYR A 379 -5.17 29.18 13.54
CA TYR A 379 -6.42 29.41 12.80
C TYR A 379 -7.68 29.32 13.67
N GLY A 380 -7.59 28.78 14.90
CA GLY A 380 -8.75 28.53 15.76
C GLY A 380 -9.52 29.80 16.15
N SER A 381 -8.84 30.95 16.20
CA SER A 381 -9.44 32.25 16.52
C SER A 381 -9.98 33.02 15.31
N LEU A 382 -9.69 32.56 14.08
CA LEU A 382 -10.15 33.22 12.86
C LEU A 382 -11.66 33.01 12.65
N SER A 383 -12.34 33.98 12.05
CA SER A 383 -13.68 33.77 11.49
C SER A 383 -13.63 32.76 10.34
N ASN A 384 -14.78 32.22 9.92
CA ASN A 384 -14.84 31.29 8.79
C ASN A 384 -14.29 31.93 7.50
N ALA A 385 -14.74 33.14 7.15
CA ALA A 385 -14.17 33.92 6.06
C ALA A 385 -12.67 34.19 6.22
N GLY A 386 -12.21 34.53 7.43
CA GLY A 386 -10.79 34.79 7.72
C GLY A 386 -9.92 33.54 7.59
N PHE A 387 -10.46 32.38 8.01
CA PHE A 387 -9.84 31.08 7.84
C PHE A 387 -9.70 30.70 6.37
N VAL A 388 -10.78 30.82 5.57
CA VAL A 388 -10.75 30.54 4.13
C VAL A 388 -9.77 31.47 3.41
N ALA A 389 -9.79 32.76 3.73
CA ALA A 389 -8.85 33.73 3.16
C ALA A 389 -7.39 33.37 3.46
N GLN A 390 -7.12 32.88 4.67
CA GLN A 390 -5.77 32.45 5.05
C GLN A 390 -5.34 31.16 4.35
N LEU A 391 -6.26 30.23 4.07
CA LEU A 391 -5.95 29.03 3.27
C LEU A 391 -5.59 29.38 1.83
N TYR A 392 -6.26 30.37 1.21
CA TYR A 392 -5.85 30.86 -0.12
C TYR A 392 -4.41 31.37 -0.12
N LEU A 393 -4.00 32.08 0.93
CA LEU A 393 -2.63 32.57 1.07
C LEU A 393 -1.63 31.43 1.27
N ASN A 394 -1.91 30.51 2.18
CA ASN A 394 -0.99 29.41 2.50
C ASN A 394 -0.86 28.40 1.34
N ALA A 395 -1.99 28.02 0.74
CA ALA A 395 -2.04 26.93 -0.24
C ALA A 395 -1.69 27.39 -1.66
N LEU A 396 -2.05 28.63 -2.03
CA LEU A 396 -2.01 29.08 -3.42
C LEU A 396 -1.17 30.36 -3.63
N ASP A 397 -0.50 30.85 -2.57
CA ASP A 397 0.33 32.07 -2.56
C ASP A 397 -0.37 33.28 -3.21
N ARG A 398 -1.69 33.38 -3.02
CA ARG A 398 -2.52 34.45 -3.58
C ARG A 398 -3.70 34.79 -2.68
N PRO A 399 -4.21 36.04 -2.74
CA PRO A 399 -5.49 36.36 -2.12
C PRO A 399 -6.62 35.56 -2.76
N GLY A 400 -7.54 35.05 -1.93
CA GLY A 400 -8.79 34.48 -2.41
C GLY A 400 -9.66 35.54 -3.07
N ASP A 401 -10.33 35.18 -4.17
CA ASP A 401 -11.33 36.07 -4.74
C ASP A 401 -12.58 36.11 -3.85
N ALA A 402 -13.33 37.22 -3.93
CA ALA A 402 -14.48 37.46 -3.08
C ALA A 402 -15.60 36.41 -3.28
N GLY A 403 -15.68 35.78 -4.46
CA GLY A 403 -16.67 34.74 -4.75
C GLY A 403 -16.31 33.41 -4.07
N GLY A 404 -15.05 33.00 -4.17
CA GLY A 404 -14.53 31.79 -3.53
C GLY A 404 -14.62 31.84 -2.01
N ILE A 405 -14.23 32.98 -1.41
CA ILE A 405 -14.34 33.16 0.05
C ILE A 405 -15.81 33.08 0.49
N ALA A 406 -16.71 33.79 -0.21
CA ALA A 406 -18.13 33.81 0.15
C ALA A 406 -18.82 32.44 -0.01
N TYR A 407 -18.39 31.64 -0.99
CA TYR A 407 -18.91 30.28 -1.18
C TYR A 407 -18.60 29.38 0.02
N TRP A 408 -17.33 29.32 0.43
CA TRP A 408 -16.92 28.47 1.55
C TRP A 408 -17.44 28.98 2.90
N ASP A 409 -17.42 30.29 3.12
CA ASP A 409 -17.95 30.94 4.32
C ASP A 409 -19.44 30.63 4.49
N GLY A 410 -20.23 30.75 3.41
CA GLY A 410 -21.66 30.45 3.45
C GLY A 410 -21.97 28.98 3.77
N LEU A 411 -21.15 28.04 3.32
CA LEU A 411 -21.31 26.60 3.64
C LEU A 411 -20.91 26.30 5.09
N LEU A 412 -19.84 26.93 5.58
CA LEU A 412 -19.40 26.80 6.97
C LEU A 412 -20.43 27.39 7.95
N ASP A 413 -20.96 28.57 7.66
CA ASP A 413 -21.96 29.26 8.51
C ASP A 413 -23.31 28.53 8.51
N ALA A 414 -23.66 27.87 7.39
CA ALA A 414 -24.83 27.01 7.32
C ALA A 414 -24.64 25.66 8.05
N GLY A 415 -23.41 25.35 8.50
CA GLY A 415 -23.06 24.05 9.08
C GLY A 415 -23.15 22.89 8.07
N ALA A 416 -23.15 23.20 6.76
CA ALA A 416 -23.22 22.20 5.69
C ALA A 416 -21.90 21.44 5.52
N ILE A 417 -20.79 22.07 5.93
CA ILE A 417 -19.44 21.52 5.93
C ILE A 417 -18.69 22.00 7.19
N THR A 418 -17.61 21.32 7.51
CA THR A 418 -16.68 21.65 8.59
C THR A 418 -15.42 22.33 8.06
N ARG A 419 -14.59 22.88 8.95
CA ARG A 419 -13.27 23.38 8.56
C ARG A 419 -12.35 22.29 8.02
N ALA A 420 -12.52 21.04 8.46
CA ALA A 420 -11.79 19.89 7.93
C ALA A 420 -12.13 19.63 6.46
N ASP A 421 -13.42 19.74 6.09
CA ASP A 421 -13.88 19.63 4.71
C ASP A 421 -13.31 20.73 3.81
N VAL A 422 -13.21 21.96 4.32
CA VAL A 422 -12.58 23.07 3.60
C VAL A 422 -11.09 22.82 3.39
N VAL A 423 -10.37 22.38 4.43
CA VAL A 423 -8.94 22.01 4.30
C VAL A 423 -8.75 20.93 3.23
N ALA A 424 -9.55 19.86 3.28
CA ALA A 424 -9.48 18.79 2.29
C ALA A 424 -9.76 19.32 0.87
N GLY A 425 -10.78 20.16 0.72
CA GLY A 425 -11.11 20.80 -0.56
C GLY A 425 -9.96 21.63 -1.15
N PHE A 426 -9.21 22.35 -0.32
CA PHE A 426 -8.02 23.10 -0.78
C PHE A 426 -6.84 22.19 -1.11
N ALA A 427 -6.51 21.25 -0.21
CA ALA A 427 -5.35 20.35 -0.33
C ALA A 427 -5.41 19.48 -1.60
N PHE A 428 -6.63 19.15 -2.06
CA PHE A 428 -6.87 18.33 -3.25
C PHE A 428 -7.41 19.11 -4.45
N SER A 429 -7.37 20.45 -4.40
CA SER A 429 -7.77 21.26 -5.55
C SER A 429 -6.81 21.10 -6.74
N ASN A 430 -7.32 21.31 -7.96
CA ASN A 430 -6.49 21.32 -9.18
C ASN A 430 -5.37 22.37 -9.10
N GLU A 431 -5.66 23.50 -8.45
CA GLU A 431 -4.73 24.61 -8.26
C GLU A 431 -3.61 24.25 -7.29
N MET A 432 -3.93 23.58 -6.17
CA MET A 432 -2.91 23.09 -5.23
C MET A 432 -2.08 21.97 -5.84
N THR A 433 -2.70 21.08 -6.62
CA THR A 433 -1.98 20.02 -7.35
C THR A 433 -0.94 20.62 -8.30
N ALA A 434 -1.25 21.72 -8.99
CA ALA A 434 -0.29 22.43 -9.83
C ALA A 434 0.82 23.12 -9.01
N ALA A 435 0.49 23.70 -7.85
CA ALA A 435 1.44 24.39 -6.98
C ALA A 435 2.47 23.46 -6.34
N ILE A 436 2.09 22.24 -5.97
CA ILE A 436 3.01 21.26 -5.38
C ILE A 436 3.85 20.51 -6.42
N THR A 437 3.41 20.46 -7.69
CA THR A 437 4.04 19.65 -8.74
C THR A 437 5.57 19.86 -8.83
N PRO A 438 6.12 21.09 -8.79
CA PRO A 438 7.57 21.32 -8.82
C PRO A 438 8.33 20.70 -7.64
N TYR A 439 7.71 20.61 -6.47
CA TYR A 439 8.31 19.98 -5.27
C TYR A 439 8.28 18.44 -5.37
N VAL A 440 7.40 17.90 -6.21
CA VAL A 440 7.15 16.46 -6.41
C VAL A 440 7.95 15.93 -7.61
N THR A 441 8.12 16.71 -8.68
CA THR A 441 8.72 16.24 -9.94
C THR A 441 10.23 16.45 -10.06
N ASP A 442 10.81 17.46 -9.41
CA ASP A 442 12.21 17.85 -9.66
C ASP A 442 13.21 17.25 -8.66
N GLY A 443 12.77 16.40 -7.71
CA GLY A 443 13.66 15.85 -6.68
C GLY A 443 14.32 16.93 -5.80
N VAL A 444 13.74 18.14 -5.79
CA VAL A 444 14.24 19.29 -5.03
C VAL A 444 13.73 19.16 -3.58
N PHE A 445 14.51 18.38 -2.82
CA PHE A 445 14.63 18.36 -1.35
C PHE A 445 13.49 17.74 -0.53
N PHE A 446 13.68 16.46 -0.16
CA PHE A 446 13.52 16.03 1.23
C PHE A 446 14.90 16.18 1.90
N ALA A 447 15.15 17.37 2.47
CA ALA A 447 16.41 17.68 3.17
C ALA A 447 16.50 16.89 4.48
#